data_AF-A0A855SBP8-F1
#
_entry.id   AF-A0A855SBP8-F1
#
_cell.length_a   1.000
_cell.length_b   1.000
_cell.length_c   1.000
_cell.angle_alpha   90.00
_cell.angle_beta   90.00
_cell.angle_gamma   90.00
#
_symmetry.space_group_name_H-M   'P 1'
#
loop_
_entity.id
_entity.type
_entity.pdbx_description
1 polymer ?
#
loop_
_entity_poly.entity_id
_entity_poly.type
_entity_poly.pdbx_seq_one_letter_code
_entity_poly.pdbx_strand_id
1 'polypeptide(L)'
;MVRISTPSFSALKLYRAIFTLFIITFFTLPAQAIPLVGSACLIRHGDKVVVIKEEISNKLALPGGQIAPEDSPEQAAVREVYEETGIHVVAVKLLKLRGNTTLFACVAKQPIPTTLITPYTQPLTMTESDDLLISTWQAKHFTKEVKRAYMLSAENITPKDYRYPNDVPLIKHLLSQVPNSEITTNAADYYAVSRLHQWELTQIKSFQQEIKSLPDSYQSLFQRVIYVFNLPGEKLFIGLLLLVVTVGFGVTAMLYLSSVLVSVTFIASVMKLALASPRPFYIWPELQQTAASGFGLPSGHTLMATVLWGLLWYNLPLLIHRYRPHFTLNLIAFRLKTLPLLIIAISLQAIARIWLGVHFISDTLLGLSVGSVLVALFIWWQGSGLAYQHVRNWQYWMLLSAIVAVGVSYFQVPQQVYLLACTLAMSAAVFIGRGRSRQTITYTQKLKLAVVLLGSVLAIGFLSSLFVDLVISTVAILLIKTLAIVVMVMVCVLMTVHSYRLK
;
A
#
# COMPACT_ATOMS: atom_id res chain seq x y z
N MET A 1 -8.86 12.07 43.92
CA MET A 1 -7.88 13.04 43.40
C MET A 1 -6.59 12.29 43.09
N VAL A 2 -6.29 12.03 41.82
CA VAL A 2 -4.97 11.56 41.38
C VAL A 2 -4.37 12.70 40.59
N ARG A 3 -3.30 13.30 41.10
CA ARG A 3 -2.60 14.45 40.51
C ARG A 3 -1.78 13.91 39.33
N ILE A 4 -2.37 13.88 38.14
CA ILE A 4 -1.63 13.57 36.91
C ILE A 4 -0.73 14.77 36.64
N SER A 5 0.58 14.57 36.77
CA SER A 5 1.61 15.57 36.54
C SER A 5 1.46 16.21 35.16
N THR A 6 1.36 17.54 35.15
CA THR A 6 1.55 18.35 33.95
C THR A 6 2.94 18.05 33.36
N PRO A 7 3.09 17.86 32.04
CA PRO A 7 4.41 17.68 31.48
C PRO A 7 5.20 18.98 31.64
N SER A 8 6.46 18.87 32.06
CA SER A 8 7.37 20.01 32.07
C SER A 8 7.54 20.57 30.65
N PHE A 9 7.86 21.86 30.56
CA PHE A 9 8.12 22.60 29.31
C PHE A 9 9.16 21.93 28.37
N SER A 10 9.89 20.90 28.83
CA SER A 10 10.92 20.19 28.06
C SER A 10 10.35 19.31 26.94
N ALA A 11 9.19 18.67 27.14
CA ALA A 11 8.62 17.75 26.13
C ALA A 11 8.09 18.49 24.88
N LEU A 12 7.58 19.70 25.07
CA LEU A 12 7.15 20.57 23.96
C LEU A 12 8.36 21.14 23.19
N LYS A 13 9.47 21.39 23.88
CA LYS A 13 10.75 21.79 23.26
C LYS A 13 11.35 20.63 22.45
N LEU A 14 11.27 19.39 22.93
CA LEU A 14 11.76 18.21 22.20
C LEU A 14 10.99 17.98 20.89
N TYR A 15 9.67 18.10 20.91
CA TYR A 15 8.85 17.93 19.68
C TYR A 15 9.08 19.06 18.67
N ARG A 16 9.22 20.30 19.15
CA ARG A 16 9.63 21.44 18.30
C ARG A 16 11.05 21.24 17.79
N ALA A 17 11.99 20.75 18.60
CA ALA A 17 13.36 20.50 18.20
C ALA A 17 13.46 19.40 17.15
N ILE A 18 12.73 18.29 17.28
CA ILE A 18 12.71 17.20 16.27
C ILE A 18 12.06 17.69 14.97
N PHE A 19 10.94 18.42 15.05
CA PHE A 19 10.26 18.98 13.89
C PHE A 19 11.10 20.06 13.18
N THR A 20 11.80 20.90 13.95
CA THR A 20 12.68 21.95 13.41
C THR A 20 13.98 21.34 12.89
N LEU A 21 14.55 20.31 13.53
CA LEU A 21 15.71 19.57 13.05
C LEU A 21 15.41 18.90 11.71
N PHE A 22 14.24 18.28 11.57
CA PHE A 22 13.77 17.68 10.32
C PHE A 22 13.62 18.73 9.19
N ILE A 23 13.20 19.96 9.53
CA ILE A 23 13.12 21.10 8.60
C ILE A 23 14.50 21.73 8.33
N ILE A 24 15.44 21.75 9.28
CA ILE A 24 16.78 22.32 9.09
C ILE A 24 17.67 21.38 8.27
N THR A 25 17.55 20.05 8.47
CA THR A 25 18.16 19.06 7.57
C THR A 25 17.60 19.14 6.15
N PHE A 26 16.44 19.78 5.96
CA PHE A 26 15.81 20.01 4.66
C PHE A 26 16.32 21.28 3.95
N PHE A 27 16.90 22.26 4.66
CA PHE A 27 17.38 23.52 4.08
C PHE A 27 18.90 23.64 3.93
N THR A 28 19.67 22.64 4.34
CA THR A 28 21.15 22.68 4.28
C THR A 28 21.71 21.56 3.41
N LEU A 29 21.51 21.70 2.09
CA LEU A 29 22.39 21.05 1.12
C LEU A 29 23.14 22.17 0.39
N PRO A 30 24.47 22.30 0.57
CA PRO A 30 25.24 23.23 -0.23
C PRO A 30 25.22 22.77 -1.68
N ALA A 31 24.91 23.68 -2.60
CA ALA A 31 25.08 23.48 -4.02
C ALA A 31 26.58 23.51 -4.35
N GLN A 32 27.22 22.34 -4.34
CA GLN A 32 28.53 22.13 -4.95
C GLN A 32 28.36 21.49 -6.33
N ALA A 33 29.32 21.78 -7.23
CA ALA A 33 29.33 21.33 -8.62
C ALA A 33 29.02 19.83 -8.72
N ILE A 34 27.97 19.49 -9.47
CA ILE A 34 27.30 18.19 -9.36
C ILE A 34 28.06 17.16 -10.23
N PRO A 35 28.64 16.09 -9.65
CA PRO A 35 29.18 14.96 -10.41
C PRO A 35 28.07 14.25 -11.21
N LEU A 36 28.42 13.33 -12.11
CA LEU A 36 27.44 12.38 -12.65
C LEU A 36 26.66 11.72 -11.50
N VAL A 37 25.32 11.85 -11.49
CA VAL A 37 24.47 11.45 -10.35
C VAL A 37 23.75 10.14 -10.63
N GLY A 38 23.62 9.72 -11.89
CA GLY A 38 22.91 8.48 -12.21
C GLY A 38 23.26 7.87 -13.54
N SER A 39 22.82 6.62 -13.73
CA SER A 39 23.00 5.88 -14.96
C SER A 39 21.78 5.01 -15.26
N ALA A 40 21.40 4.92 -16.52
CA ALA A 40 20.22 4.19 -16.97
C ALA A 40 20.52 3.38 -18.24
N CYS A 41 19.73 2.33 -18.45
CA CYS A 41 19.85 1.44 -19.59
C CYS A 41 18.62 1.51 -20.50
N LEU A 42 18.87 1.61 -21.80
CA LEU A 42 17.89 1.38 -22.86
C LEU A 42 18.09 -0.04 -23.38
N ILE A 43 17.09 -0.92 -23.20
CA ILE A 43 17.12 -2.33 -23.61
C ILE A 43 16.01 -2.56 -24.63
N ARG A 44 16.36 -3.13 -25.78
CA ARG A 44 15.47 -3.27 -26.93
C ARG A 44 15.11 -4.73 -27.21
N HIS A 45 13.85 -4.97 -27.59
CA HIS A 45 13.44 -6.16 -28.34
C HIS A 45 12.47 -5.77 -29.46
N GLY A 46 12.88 -5.87 -30.74
CA GLY A 46 12.04 -5.47 -31.87
C GLY A 46 11.77 -3.95 -31.86
N ASP A 47 10.52 -3.54 -31.78
CA ASP A 47 10.07 -2.15 -31.58
C ASP A 47 9.81 -1.82 -30.09
N LYS A 48 10.01 -2.81 -29.20
CA LYS A 48 9.72 -2.70 -27.77
C LYS A 48 10.94 -2.32 -26.95
N VAL A 49 10.66 -1.76 -25.78
CA VAL A 49 11.64 -1.29 -24.81
C VAL A 49 11.28 -1.78 -23.40
N VAL A 50 12.30 -2.19 -22.65
CA VAL A 50 12.15 -2.52 -21.23
C VAL A 50 11.93 -1.23 -20.42
N VAL A 51 10.83 -1.18 -19.69
CA VAL A 51 10.50 -0.09 -18.75
C VAL A 51 10.02 -0.65 -17.43
N ILE A 52 10.28 0.11 -16.37
CA ILE A 52 9.77 -0.16 -15.03
C ILE A 52 8.66 0.81 -14.68
N LYS A 53 7.70 0.35 -13.89
CA LYS A 53 6.72 1.20 -13.21
C LYS A 53 7.19 1.40 -11.79
N GLU A 54 7.46 2.63 -11.43
CA GLU A 54 7.98 2.94 -10.09
C GLU A 54 6.87 2.87 -9.03
N GLU A 55 7.22 2.46 -7.82
CA GLU A 55 6.29 2.30 -6.70
C GLU A 55 5.80 3.65 -6.14
N ILE A 56 6.68 4.66 -6.07
CA ILE A 56 6.36 5.97 -5.46
C ILE A 56 5.68 6.91 -6.47
N SER A 57 6.29 7.10 -7.64
CA SER A 57 5.77 8.02 -8.67
C SER A 57 4.57 7.43 -9.40
N ASN A 58 4.48 6.10 -9.47
CA ASN A 58 3.51 5.37 -10.30
C ASN A 58 3.57 5.82 -11.78
N LYS A 59 4.75 6.25 -12.25
CA LYS A 59 5.09 6.54 -13.65
C LYS A 59 6.04 5.48 -14.22
N LEU A 60 6.09 5.39 -15.54
CA LEU A 60 7.04 4.56 -16.27
C LEU A 60 8.42 5.24 -16.29
N ALA A 61 9.49 4.47 -16.19
CA ALA A 61 10.85 4.94 -16.33
C ALA A 61 11.71 3.86 -16.99
N LEU A 62 12.84 4.26 -17.55
CA LEU A 62 13.89 3.30 -17.91
C LEU A 62 14.55 2.78 -16.62
N PRO A 63 14.99 1.51 -16.59
CA PRO A 63 15.72 1.01 -15.45
C PRO A 63 17.03 1.79 -15.28
N GLY A 64 17.31 2.20 -14.04
CA GLY A 64 18.45 3.06 -13.73
C GLY A 64 18.32 3.82 -12.42
N GLY A 65 19.47 4.18 -11.86
CA GLY A 65 19.56 4.76 -10.53
C GLY A 65 20.86 5.52 -10.32
N GLN A 66 21.27 5.66 -9.06
CA GLN A 66 22.43 6.46 -8.70
C GLN A 66 23.74 5.69 -8.95
N ILE A 67 24.78 6.43 -9.34
CA ILE A 67 26.13 5.85 -9.46
C ILE A 67 26.72 5.79 -8.05
N ALA A 68 27.02 4.59 -7.56
CA ALA A 68 27.67 4.41 -6.27
C ALA A 68 29.11 4.93 -6.33
N PRO A 69 29.70 5.38 -5.21
CA PRO A 69 31.08 5.89 -5.18
C PRO A 69 32.13 4.95 -5.80
N GLU A 70 31.88 3.64 -5.73
CA GLU A 70 32.73 2.56 -6.24
C GLU A 70 32.44 2.15 -7.69
N ASP A 71 31.33 2.60 -8.29
CA ASP A 71 30.87 2.16 -9.61
C ASP A 71 31.33 3.12 -10.74
N SER A 72 31.72 2.55 -11.88
CA SER A 72 31.69 3.31 -13.15
C SER A 72 30.23 3.56 -13.59
N PRO A 73 29.96 4.57 -14.43
CA PRO A 73 28.60 4.80 -14.96
C PRO A 73 28.01 3.57 -15.68
N GLU A 74 28.82 2.81 -16.41
CA GLU A 74 28.43 1.55 -17.05
C GLU A 74 28.05 0.49 -16.01
N GLN A 75 28.89 0.32 -14.98
CA GLN A 75 28.67 -0.64 -13.90
C GLN A 75 27.38 -0.31 -13.14
N ALA A 76 27.14 0.97 -12.85
CA ALA A 76 25.90 1.43 -12.24
C ALA A 76 24.68 1.09 -13.10
N ALA A 77 24.72 1.35 -14.43
CA ALA A 77 23.60 1.02 -15.30
C ALA A 77 23.29 -0.49 -15.29
N VAL A 78 24.32 -1.33 -15.35
CA VAL A 78 24.18 -2.80 -15.33
C VAL A 78 23.65 -3.27 -13.97
N ARG A 79 24.16 -2.72 -12.87
CA ARG A 79 23.71 -3.04 -11.50
C ARG A 79 22.23 -2.70 -11.32
N GLU A 80 21.84 -1.47 -11.67
CA GLU A 80 20.47 -0.99 -11.49
C GLU A 80 19.46 -1.83 -12.28
N VAL A 81 19.78 -2.17 -13.55
CA VAL A 81 18.93 -3.10 -14.32
C VAL A 81 18.73 -4.42 -13.58
N TYR A 82 19.81 -5.00 -13.03
CA TYR A 82 19.70 -6.26 -12.30
C TYR A 82 18.92 -6.11 -10.99
N GLU A 83 19.15 -5.05 -10.21
CA GLU A 83 18.47 -4.81 -8.93
C GLU A 83 16.97 -4.54 -9.11
N GLU A 84 16.59 -3.84 -10.19
CA GLU A 84 15.22 -3.45 -10.50
C GLU A 84 14.42 -4.51 -11.28
N THR A 85 15.07 -5.22 -12.20
CA THR A 85 14.38 -6.14 -13.13
C THR A 85 14.79 -7.59 -13.00
N GLY A 86 15.92 -7.88 -12.36
CA GLY A 86 16.53 -9.21 -12.34
C GLY A 86 17.23 -9.60 -13.65
N ILE A 87 17.21 -8.74 -14.68
CA ILE A 87 17.81 -9.04 -15.98
C ILE A 87 19.32 -8.79 -15.93
N HIS A 88 20.11 -9.77 -16.38
CA HIS A 88 21.54 -9.59 -16.58
C HIS A 88 21.80 -8.95 -17.96
N VAL A 89 22.43 -7.78 -17.97
CA VAL A 89 22.76 -7.04 -19.20
C VAL A 89 24.25 -6.73 -19.31
N VAL A 90 24.66 -6.28 -20.50
CA VAL A 90 25.93 -5.60 -20.77
C VAL A 90 25.62 -4.22 -21.33
N ALA A 91 26.22 -3.17 -20.77
CA ALA A 91 26.23 -1.84 -21.37
C ALA A 91 27.22 -1.82 -22.54
N VAL A 92 26.71 -1.67 -23.76
CA VAL A 92 27.51 -1.78 -25.00
C VAL A 92 27.97 -0.45 -25.55
N LYS A 93 27.21 0.63 -25.32
CA LYS A 93 27.49 1.94 -25.89
C LYS A 93 26.84 3.05 -25.07
N LEU A 94 27.57 4.13 -24.79
CA LEU A 94 26.96 5.37 -24.29
C LEU A 94 26.15 6.01 -25.42
N LEU A 95 24.83 6.14 -25.24
CA LEU A 95 23.94 6.75 -26.21
C LEU A 95 23.90 8.27 -26.04
N LYS A 96 23.76 8.72 -24.79
CA LYS A 96 23.59 10.15 -24.48
C LYS A 96 23.90 10.46 -23.02
N LEU A 97 24.35 11.68 -22.78
CA LEU A 97 24.35 12.31 -21.46
C LEU A 97 23.09 13.17 -21.31
N ARG A 98 22.22 12.85 -20.35
CA ARG A 98 20.98 13.56 -20.04
C ARG A 98 21.16 14.33 -18.73
N GLY A 99 21.55 15.60 -18.82
CA GLY A 99 21.94 16.37 -17.65
C GLY A 99 23.11 15.67 -16.95
N ASN A 100 22.87 15.14 -15.76
CA ASN A 100 23.87 14.40 -14.98
C ASN A 100 23.60 12.88 -14.96
N THR A 101 22.81 12.36 -15.90
CA THR A 101 22.52 10.93 -16.04
C THR A 101 23.08 10.40 -17.35
N THR A 102 23.87 9.34 -17.31
CA THR A 102 24.29 8.59 -18.52
C THR A 102 23.19 7.65 -18.97
N LEU A 103 22.93 7.60 -20.28
CA LEU A 103 22.03 6.64 -20.90
C LEU A 103 22.84 5.70 -21.79
N PHE A 104 22.86 4.42 -21.44
CA PHE A 104 23.55 3.37 -22.18
C PHE A 104 22.59 2.53 -23.03
N ALA A 105 23.07 2.08 -24.18
CA ALA A 105 22.49 0.95 -24.88
C ALA A 105 22.90 -0.32 -24.13
N CYS A 106 21.94 -1.14 -23.74
CA CYS A 106 22.18 -2.35 -22.98
C CYS A 106 21.55 -3.56 -23.66
N VAL A 107 22.26 -4.69 -23.64
CA VAL A 107 21.84 -5.95 -24.27
C VAL A 107 21.78 -7.04 -23.21
N ALA A 108 20.69 -7.80 -23.19
CA ALA A 108 20.55 -8.91 -22.26
C ALA A 108 21.55 -10.03 -22.57
N LYS A 109 22.19 -10.57 -21.53
CA LYS A 109 23.10 -11.72 -21.64
C LYS A 109 22.37 -13.04 -21.87
N GLN A 110 21.08 -13.08 -21.56
CA GLN A 110 20.21 -14.24 -21.65
C GLN A 110 18.84 -13.79 -22.18
N PRO A 111 18.06 -14.67 -22.81
CA PRO A 111 16.71 -14.35 -23.24
C PRO A 111 15.87 -13.82 -22.08
N ILE A 112 15.28 -12.64 -22.25
CA ILE A 112 14.48 -11.99 -21.20
C ILE A 112 13.18 -12.79 -21.03
N PRO A 113 12.89 -13.31 -19.83
CA PRO A 113 11.64 -14.01 -19.57
C PRO A 113 10.46 -13.04 -19.60
N THR A 114 9.52 -13.28 -20.50
CA THR A 114 8.32 -12.46 -20.69
C THR A 114 7.06 -13.31 -20.71
N THR A 115 5.93 -12.70 -20.35
CA THR A 115 4.60 -13.31 -20.51
C THR A 115 3.63 -12.32 -21.12
N LEU A 116 2.80 -12.78 -22.05
CA LEU A 116 1.77 -11.94 -22.68
C LEU A 116 0.76 -11.44 -21.66
N ILE A 117 0.46 -10.15 -21.73
CA ILE A 117 -0.61 -9.53 -20.95
C ILE A 117 -1.90 -9.63 -21.75
N THR A 118 -2.93 -10.27 -21.18
CA THR A 118 -4.29 -10.14 -21.71
C THR A 118 -4.94 -8.87 -21.13
N PRO A 119 -5.59 -8.03 -21.96
CA PRO A 119 -6.18 -6.77 -21.51
C PRO A 119 -7.16 -6.97 -20.36
N TYR A 120 -7.02 -6.10 -19.37
CA TYR A 120 -7.80 -6.10 -18.15
C TYR A 120 -9.09 -5.30 -18.27
N THR A 121 -10.12 -5.67 -17.52
CA THR A 121 -11.41 -4.96 -17.39
C THR A 121 -11.33 -3.57 -16.71
N GLN A 122 -10.12 -3.08 -16.40
CA GLN A 122 -9.83 -1.71 -15.99
C GLN A 122 -8.49 -1.29 -16.62
N PRO A 123 -8.45 -0.22 -17.42
CA PRO A 123 -7.37 -0.01 -18.38
C PRO A 123 -6.09 0.50 -17.71
N LEU A 124 -4.96 -0.15 -18.01
CA LEU A 124 -3.88 0.61 -18.61
C LEU A 124 -4.46 1.05 -19.96
N THR A 125 -4.59 2.35 -20.16
CA THR A 125 -5.23 2.99 -21.32
C THR A 125 -5.17 2.17 -22.61
N MET A 126 -6.35 1.70 -23.08
CA MET A 126 -6.76 1.25 -24.43
C MET A 126 -5.72 0.95 -25.53
N THR A 127 -4.61 0.31 -25.21
CA THR A 127 -3.69 -0.26 -26.21
C THR A 127 -3.08 -1.53 -25.63
N GLU A 128 -2.78 -2.48 -26.51
CA GLU A 128 -1.84 -3.59 -26.32
C GLU A 128 -2.46 -4.97 -26.04
N SER A 129 -2.78 -5.66 -27.14
CA SER A 129 -2.75 -7.12 -27.25
C SER A 129 -1.33 -7.71 -27.24
N ASP A 130 -0.30 -6.85 -27.29
CA ASP A 130 1.08 -7.26 -27.59
C ASP A 130 2.06 -6.95 -26.44
N ASP A 131 1.58 -6.38 -25.34
CA ASP A 131 2.41 -6.01 -24.20
C ASP A 131 2.94 -7.23 -23.44
N LEU A 132 4.20 -7.15 -23.03
CA LEU A 132 4.92 -8.23 -22.39
C LEU A 132 5.26 -7.85 -20.93
N LEU A 133 4.83 -8.68 -19.98
CA LEU A 133 5.17 -8.55 -18.57
C LEU A 133 6.52 -9.22 -18.29
N ILE A 134 7.37 -8.53 -17.55
CA ILE A 134 8.64 -9.09 -17.04
C ILE A 134 8.45 -9.45 -15.58
N SER A 135 8.78 -10.70 -15.24
CA SER A 135 8.70 -11.22 -13.88
C SER A 135 9.84 -10.64 -13.03
N THR A 136 9.50 -9.77 -12.08
CA THR A 136 10.48 -9.01 -11.28
C THR A 136 10.44 -9.37 -9.80
N TRP A 137 9.62 -10.34 -9.40
CA TRP A 137 9.38 -10.61 -7.96
C TRP A 137 10.61 -11.16 -7.22
N GLN A 138 11.60 -11.66 -7.95
CA GLN A 138 12.90 -12.10 -7.42
C GLN A 138 13.94 -10.97 -7.34
N ALA A 139 13.67 -9.81 -7.95
CA ALA A 139 14.59 -8.68 -7.99
C ALA A 139 14.69 -7.97 -6.63
N LYS A 140 15.87 -7.46 -6.30
CA LYS A 140 16.18 -6.87 -4.99
C LYS A 140 15.30 -5.65 -4.66
N HIS A 141 14.99 -4.83 -5.66
CA HIS A 141 14.22 -3.58 -5.49
C HIS A 141 12.72 -3.74 -5.79
N PHE A 142 12.26 -4.97 -6.01
CA PHE A 142 10.85 -5.27 -6.13
C PHE A 142 10.10 -4.84 -4.86
N THR A 143 8.97 -4.16 -5.04
CA THR A 143 8.11 -3.57 -3.98
C THR A 143 8.70 -2.38 -3.20
N LYS A 144 9.98 -2.08 -3.38
CA LYS A 144 10.66 -0.92 -2.77
C LYS A 144 10.66 0.25 -3.74
N GLU A 145 11.17 0.01 -4.94
CA GLU A 145 11.30 1.01 -6.00
C GLU A 145 10.50 0.60 -7.24
N VAL A 146 10.49 -0.70 -7.55
CA VAL A 146 9.80 -1.26 -8.72
C VAL A 146 8.49 -1.90 -8.32
N LYS A 147 7.41 -1.41 -8.92
CA LYS A 147 6.08 -1.99 -8.79
C LYS A 147 5.90 -3.18 -9.73
N ARG A 148 6.32 -3.01 -10.99
CA ARG A 148 6.28 -3.98 -12.10
C ARG A 148 7.29 -3.56 -13.19
N ALA A 149 7.71 -4.49 -14.03
CA ALA A 149 8.45 -4.20 -15.26
C ALA A 149 7.73 -4.77 -16.48
N TYR A 150 7.92 -4.10 -17.60
CA TYR A 150 7.24 -4.36 -18.85
C TYR A 150 8.22 -4.26 -20.01
N MET A 151 7.86 -4.90 -21.12
CA MET A 151 8.44 -4.70 -22.43
C MET A 151 7.32 -4.16 -23.33
N LEU A 152 7.29 -2.83 -23.48
CA LEU A 152 6.22 -2.09 -24.16
C LEU A 152 6.68 -1.61 -25.54
N SER A 153 5.76 -1.44 -26.50
CA SER A 153 6.12 -0.74 -27.73
C SER A 153 6.50 0.70 -27.42
N ALA A 154 7.59 1.19 -28.02
CA ALA A 154 8.04 2.56 -27.79
C ALA A 154 6.99 3.60 -28.21
N GLU A 155 6.09 3.25 -29.13
CA GLU A 155 5.02 4.12 -29.60
C GLU A 155 3.95 4.38 -28.53
N ASN A 156 3.66 3.39 -27.69
CA ASN A 156 2.61 3.42 -26.68
C ASN A 156 3.04 4.12 -25.38
N ILE A 157 4.32 4.45 -25.24
CA ILE A 157 4.82 5.26 -24.12
C ILE A 157 4.42 6.72 -24.36
N THR A 158 3.53 7.24 -23.52
CA THR A 158 3.10 8.65 -23.57
C THR A 158 3.92 9.53 -22.62
N PRO A 159 4.13 10.83 -22.94
CA PRO A 159 4.78 11.77 -22.03
C PRO A 159 4.08 11.91 -20.67
N LYS A 160 2.76 11.65 -20.62
CA LYS A 160 1.97 11.73 -19.38
C LYS A 160 2.27 10.57 -18.43
N ASP A 161 2.45 9.38 -18.97
CA ASP A 161 2.66 8.15 -18.20
C ASP A 161 4.12 7.91 -17.84
N TYR A 162 5.04 8.65 -18.47
CA TYR A 162 6.48 8.54 -18.29
C TYR A 162 7.04 9.60 -17.33
N ARG A 163 8.03 9.21 -16.52
CA ARG A 163 8.61 10.02 -15.45
C ARG A 163 9.29 11.30 -15.95
N TYR A 164 9.96 11.20 -17.10
CA TYR A 164 10.67 12.30 -17.74
C TYR A 164 10.02 12.59 -19.09
N PRO A 165 8.93 13.38 -19.16
CA PRO A 165 8.10 13.52 -20.35
C PRO A 165 8.89 13.91 -21.61
N ASN A 166 9.94 14.72 -21.44
CA ASN A 166 10.83 15.18 -22.51
C ASN A 166 11.72 14.08 -23.10
N ASP A 167 11.87 12.93 -22.43
CA ASP A 167 12.69 11.81 -22.90
C ASP A 167 11.93 10.86 -23.82
N VAL A 168 10.59 10.91 -23.84
CA VAL A 168 9.79 9.99 -24.66
C VAL A 168 10.14 10.06 -26.16
N PRO A 169 10.30 11.26 -26.79
CA PRO A 169 10.75 11.33 -28.18
C PRO A 169 12.16 10.75 -28.37
N LEU A 170 13.03 10.91 -27.36
CA LEU A 170 14.40 10.43 -27.41
C LEU A 170 14.46 8.89 -27.39
N ILE A 171 13.63 8.23 -26.57
CA ILE A 171 13.53 6.76 -26.54
C ILE A 171 13.24 6.22 -27.93
N LYS A 172 12.25 6.80 -28.63
CA LYS A 172 11.85 6.40 -29.98
C LYS A 172 13.01 6.51 -30.97
N HIS A 173 13.75 7.62 -30.91
CA HIS A 173 14.88 7.85 -31.82
C HIS A 173 16.08 6.94 -31.53
N LEU A 174 16.44 6.79 -30.26
CA LEU A 174 17.63 6.04 -29.83
C LEU A 174 17.44 4.53 -29.90
N LEU A 175 16.20 4.01 -29.87
CA LEU A 175 15.94 2.57 -29.91
C LEU A 175 16.57 1.92 -31.15
N SER A 176 16.59 2.62 -32.28
CA SER A 176 17.26 2.19 -33.52
C SER A 176 18.74 1.83 -33.34
N GLN A 177 19.42 2.46 -32.37
CA GLN A 177 20.86 2.33 -32.12
C GLN A 177 21.19 1.25 -31.07
N VAL A 178 20.18 0.66 -30.44
CA VAL A 178 20.36 -0.37 -29.40
C VAL A 178 20.31 -1.76 -30.04
N PRO A 179 21.29 -2.64 -29.78
CA PRO A 179 21.23 -4.00 -30.29
C PRO A 179 20.06 -4.77 -29.70
N ASN A 180 19.54 -5.74 -30.46
CA ASN A 180 18.38 -6.51 -30.06
C ASN A 180 18.70 -7.50 -28.94
N SER A 181 17.86 -7.57 -27.91
CA SER A 181 17.90 -8.61 -26.88
C SER A 181 16.91 -9.72 -27.23
N GLU A 182 17.26 -10.96 -26.94
CA GLU A 182 16.34 -12.09 -27.12
C GLU A 182 15.30 -12.12 -25.99
N ILE A 183 14.13 -12.69 -26.29
CA ILE A 183 13.07 -12.94 -25.29
C ILE A 183 12.74 -14.43 -25.28
N THR A 184 12.22 -14.89 -24.15
CA THR A 184 11.65 -16.24 -24.02
C THR A 184 10.31 -16.16 -23.31
N THR A 185 9.39 -17.07 -23.64
CA THR A 185 8.13 -17.22 -22.92
C THR A 185 8.39 -17.98 -21.63
N ASN A 186 8.10 -17.35 -20.50
CA ASN A 186 8.63 -17.82 -19.23
C ASN A 186 7.88 -19.04 -18.66
N ALA A 187 8.30 -20.24 -19.05
CA ALA A 187 7.91 -21.48 -18.37
C ALA A 187 8.66 -21.70 -17.04
N ALA A 188 9.73 -20.94 -16.76
CA ALA A 188 10.60 -21.16 -15.60
C ALA A 188 9.96 -20.70 -14.27
N ASP A 189 9.07 -19.70 -14.30
CA ASP A 189 8.38 -19.21 -13.10
C ASP A 189 7.47 -20.27 -12.46
N TYR A 190 6.94 -21.20 -13.26
CA TYR A 190 6.12 -22.30 -12.74
C TYR A 190 6.94 -23.27 -11.88
N TYR A 191 8.17 -23.58 -12.32
CA TYR A 191 9.07 -24.46 -11.59
C TYR A 191 9.80 -23.77 -10.44
N ALA A 192 9.83 -22.42 -10.43
CA ALA A 192 10.43 -21.63 -9.36
C ALA A 192 9.59 -21.60 -8.07
N VAL A 193 8.31 -21.96 -8.12
CA VAL A 193 7.42 -21.96 -6.95
C VAL A 193 7.25 -23.35 -6.33
N SER A 194 6.78 -23.38 -5.08
CA SER A 194 6.57 -24.63 -4.33
C SER A 194 5.54 -25.54 -5.00
N ARG A 195 5.59 -26.86 -4.73
CA ARG A 195 4.57 -27.83 -5.19
C ARG A 195 3.16 -27.47 -4.71
N LEU A 196 3.05 -26.86 -3.52
CA LEU A 196 1.79 -26.35 -3.01
C LEU A 196 1.25 -25.25 -3.94
N HIS A 197 2.08 -24.24 -4.27
CA HIS A 197 1.67 -23.16 -5.18
C HIS A 197 1.34 -23.66 -6.58
N GLN A 198 2.09 -24.64 -7.11
CA GLN A 198 1.77 -25.28 -8.39
C GLN A 198 0.39 -25.93 -8.38
N TRP A 199 0.05 -26.64 -7.30
CA TRP A 199 -1.30 -27.19 -7.11
C TRP A 199 -2.34 -26.07 -6.99
N GLU A 200 -2.10 -25.04 -6.17
CA GLU A 200 -3.03 -23.93 -5.98
C GLU A 200 -3.31 -23.16 -7.27
N LEU A 201 -2.32 -22.99 -8.16
CA LEU A 201 -2.52 -22.40 -9.48
C LEU A 201 -3.59 -23.15 -10.28
N THR A 202 -3.51 -24.48 -10.32
CA THR A 202 -4.51 -25.32 -11.01
C THR A 202 -5.89 -25.16 -10.39
N GLN A 203 -5.99 -25.10 -9.06
CA GLN A 203 -7.26 -24.93 -8.36
C GLN A 203 -7.89 -23.57 -8.62
N ILE A 204 -7.08 -22.49 -8.60
CA ILE A 204 -7.56 -21.15 -8.93
C ILE A 204 -8.10 -21.11 -10.36
N LYS A 205 -7.38 -21.71 -11.32
CA LYS A 205 -7.79 -21.77 -12.72
C LYS A 205 -9.11 -22.53 -12.88
N SER A 206 -9.22 -23.74 -12.30
CA SER A 206 -10.43 -24.55 -12.34
C SER A 206 -11.62 -23.83 -11.70
N PHE A 207 -11.43 -23.26 -10.50
CA PHE A 207 -12.47 -22.48 -9.83
C PHE A 207 -12.93 -21.28 -10.68
N GLN A 208 -11.98 -20.61 -11.34
CA GLN A 208 -12.32 -19.50 -12.23
C GLN A 208 -13.14 -19.95 -13.44
N GLN A 209 -12.79 -21.08 -14.04
CA GLN A 209 -13.48 -21.66 -15.20
C GLN A 209 -14.88 -22.16 -14.83
N GLU A 210 -15.04 -22.80 -13.68
CA GLU A 210 -16.33 -23.28 -13.18
C GLU A 210 -17.33 -22.14 -13.04
N ILE A 211 -16.98 -21.05 -12.35
CA ILE A 211 -17.88 -19.89 -12.20
C ILE A 211 -18.16 -19.20 -13.54
N LYS A 212 -17.17 -19.15 -14.44
CA LYS A 212 -17.36 -18.60 -15.81
C LYS A 212 -18.26 -19.48 -16.69
N SER A 213 -18.40 -20.77 -16.37
CA SER A 213 -19.29 -21.69 -17.09
C SER A 213 -20.75 -21.65 -16.59
N LEU A 214 -21.01 -21.00 -15.45
CA LEU A 214 -22.36 -20.84 -14.92
C LEU A 214 -23.19 -19.87 -15.78
N PRO A 215 -24.53 -20.00 -15.80
CA PRO A 215 -25.39 -19.03 -16.48
C PRO A 215 -25.19 -17.59 -15.95
N ASP A 216 -25.35 -16.58 -16.81
CA ASP A 216 -25.10 -15.16 -16.53
C ASP A 216 -25.75 -14.64 -15.23
N SER A 217 -26.94 -15.15 -14.91
CA SER A 217 -27.66 -14.80 -13.68
C SER A 217 -26.88 -15.20 -12.41
N TYR A 218 -26.33 -16.41 -12.39
CA TYR A 218 -25.53 -16.92 -11.27
C TYR A 218 -24.16 -16.24 -11.21
N GLN A 219 -23.53 -16.03 -12.36
CA GLN A 219 -22.25 -15.34 -12.45
C GLN A 219 -22.34 -13.90 -11.91
N SER A 220 -23.36 -13.14 -12.35
CA SER A 220 -23.58 -11.77 -11.90
C SER A 220 -23.94 -11.68 -10.43
N LEU A 221 -24.69 -12.65 -9.89
CA LEU A 221 -24.96 -12.73 -8.46
C LEU A 221 -23.68 -13.01 -7.67
N PHE A 222 -22.89 -14.00 -8.09
CA PHE A 222 -21.62 -14.34 -7.48
C PHE A 222 -20.66 -13.15 -7.44
N GLN A 223 -20.47 -12.47 -8.59
CA GLN A 223 -19.61 -11.29 -8.68
C GLN A 223 -20.06 -10.16 -7.73
N ARG A 224 -21.37 -9.91 -7.62
CA ARG A 224 -21.91 -8.91 -6.68
C ARG A 224 -21.64 -9.28 -5.23
N VAL A 225 -21.84 -10.54 -4.84
CA VAL A 225 -21.53 -11.03 -3.49
C VAL A 225 -20.04 -10.86 -3.20
N ILE A 226 -19.18 -11.35 -4.09
CA ILE A 226 -17.72 -11.25 -3.94
C ILE A 226 -17.24 -9.80 -3.87
N TYR A 227 -17.81 -8.91 -4.68
CA TYR A 227 -17.50 -7.48 -4.64
C TYR A 227 -17.79 -6.88 -3.25
N VAL A 228 -18.99 -7.12 -2.70
CA VAL A 228 -19.40 -6.61 -1.39
C VAL A 228 -18.50 -7.14 -0.28
N PHE A 229 -18.19 -8.44 -0.28
CA PHE A 229 -17.35 -9.03 0.75
C PHE A 229 -15.87 -8.69 0.60
N ASN A 230 -15.41 -8.15 -0.53
CA ASN A 230 -14.06 -7.63 -0.71
C ASN A 230 -13.89 -6.19 -0.16
N LEU A 231 -14.98 -5.45 0.06
CA LEU A 231 -14.95 -4.06 0.53
C LEU A 231 -14.13 -3.81 1.80
N PRO A 232 -14.14 -4.67 2.85
CA PRO A 232 -13.39 -4.42 4.08
C PRO A 232 -11.88 -4.22 3.91
N GLY A 233 -11.29 -4.74 2.82
CA GLY A 233 -9.89 -4.52 2.47
C GLY A 233 -9.63 -3.26 1.64
N GLU A 234 -10.68 -2.60 1.14
CA GLU A 234 -10.58 -1.44 0.26
C GLU A 234 -10.36 -0.13 1.03
N LYS A 235 -9.50 0.74 0.49
CA LYS A 235 -9.13 2.02 1.14
C LYS A 235 -10.34 2.93 1.37
N LEU A 236 -11.27 2.97 0.42
CA LEU A 236 -12.50 3.78 0.51
C LEU A 236 -13.40 3.29 1.64
N PHE A 237 -13.60 1.98 1.75
CA PHE A 237 -14.40 1.40 2.84
C PHE A 237 -13.79 1.71 4.20
N ILE A 238 -12.46 1.55 4.35
CA ILE A 238 -11.76 1.86 5.60
C ILE A 238 -11.91 3.34 5.97
N GLY A 239 -11.77 4.26 4.99
CA GLY A 239 -11.96 5.69 5.20
C GLY A 239 -13.39 6.04 5.64
N LEU A 240 -14.40 5.47 4.98
CA LEU A 240 -15.81 5.64 5.36
C LEU A 240 -16.13 5.03 6.72
N LEU A 241 -15.57 3.85 7.04
CA LEU A 241 -15.72 3.21 8.34
C LEU A 241 -15.14 4.11 9.44
N LEU A 242 -13.94 4.67 9.23
CA LEU A 242 -13.33 5.59 10.19
C LEU A 242 -14.18 6.86 10.37
N LEU A 243 -14.74 7.41 9.30
CA LEU A 243 -15.65 8.57 9.35
C LEU A 243 -16.92 8.24 10.17
N VAL A 244 -17.58 7.11 9.86
CA VAL A 244 -18.77 6.64 10.59
C VAL A 244 -18.45 6.44 12.06
N VAL A 245 -17.31 5.82 12.39
CA VAL A 245 -16.92 5.58 13.77
C VAL A 245 -16.63 6.88 14.51
N THR A 246 -15.97 7.83 13.85
CA THR A 246 -15.64 9.15 14.39
C THR A 246 -16.90 9.94 14.74
N VAL A 247 -17.85 10.02 13.82
CA VAL A 247 -19.09 10.79 13.98
C VAL A 247 -20.09 10.07 14.90
N GLY A 248 -20.11 8.74 14.85
CA GLY A 248 -21.03 7.90 15.63
C GLY A 248 -20.63 7.73 17.10
N PHE A 249 -19.34 7.47 17.35
CA PHE A 249 -18.83 7.00 18.64
C PHE A 249 -17.75 7.91 19.26
N GLY A 250 -17.33 8.96 18.57
CA GLY A 250 -16.45 10.00 19.09
C GLY A 250 -14.95 9.66 19.09
N VAL A 251 -14.17 10.53 19.72
CA VAL A 251 -12.70 10.54 19.66
C VAL A 251 -12.07 9.20 20.08
N THR A 252 -12.50 8.64 21.21
CA THR A 252 -11.88 7.41 21.75
C THR A 252 -12.04 6.22 20.80
N ALA A 253 -13.22 6.07 20.19
CA ALA A 253 -13.50 4.99 19.25
C ALA A 253 -12.72 5.18 17.93
N MET A 254 -12.63 6.42 17.45
CA MET A 254 -11.77 6.78 16.31
C MET A 254 -10.31 6.40 16.58
N LEU A 255 -9.74 6.83 17.71
CA LEU A 255 -8.35 6.53 18.07
C LEU A 255 -8.11 5.01 18.22
N TYR A 256 -9.05 4.28 18.80
CA TYR A 256 -8.98 2.83 18.91
C TYR A 256 -8.99 2.15 17.53
N LEU A 257 -9.93 2.51 16.66
CA LEU A 257 -9.98 1.96 15.30
C LEU A 257 -8.71 2.32 14.52
N SER A 258 -8.22 3.56 14.60
CA SER A 258 -6.96 3.96 13.98
C SER A 258 -5.79 3.10 14.48
N SER A 259 -5.74 2.79 15.77
CA SER A 259 -4.69 1.93 16.34
C SER A 259 -4.75 0.51 15.77
N VAL A 260 -5.96 -0.05 15.64
CA VAL A 260 -6.18 -1.36 15.00
C VAL A 260 -5.71 -1.31 13.55
N LEU A 261 -6.19 -0.36 12.75
CA LEU A 261 -5.87 -0.24 11.33
C LEU A 261 -4.37 -0.09 11.07
N VAL A 262 -3.68 0.75 11.84
CA VAL A 262 -2.23 0.93 11.74
C VAL A 262 -1.49 -0.36 12.09
N SER A 263 -1.84 -1.01 13.20
CA SER A 263 -1.17 -2.24 13.66
C SER A 263 -1.33 -3.37 12.65
N VAL A 264 -2.56 -3.58 12.16
CA VAL A 264 -2.90 -4.57 11.14
C VAL A 264 -2.13 -4.32 9.84
N THR A 265 -2.09 -3.07 9.38
CA THR A 265 -1.40 -2.71 8.14
C THR A 265 0.12 -2.86 8.27
N PHE A 266 0.68 -2.48 9.42
CA PHE A 266 2.11 -2.63 9.69
C PHE A 266 2.52 -4.11 9.74
N ILE A 267 1.79 -4.94 10.49
CA ILE A 267 2.07 -6.38 10.60
C ILE A 267 1.96 -7.05 9.22
N ALA A 268 0.92 -6.75 8.45
CA ALA A 268 0.77 -7.27 7.09
C ALA A 268 1.94 -6.84 6.19
N SER A 269 2.40 -5.59 6.29
CA SER A 269 3.56 -5.09 5.52
C SER A 269 4.85 -5.82 5.90
N VAL A 270 5.15 -5.97 7.18
CA VAL A 270 6.34 -6.68 7.66
C VAL A 270 6.34 -8.13 7.22
N MET A 271 5.22 -8.84 7.40
CA MET A 271 5.11 -10.25 7.01
C MET A 271 5.29 -10.45 5.51
N LYS A 272 4.70 -9.57 4.69
CA LYS A 272 4.84 -9.62 3.23
C LYS A 272 6.29 -9.51 2.77
N LEU A 273 7.05 -8.64 3.39
CA LEU A 273 8.45 -8.42 3.04
C LEU A 273 9.36 -9.52 3.62
N ALA A 274 9.01 -10.07 4.79
CA ALA A 274 9.75 -11.16 5.40
C ALA A 274 9.56 -12.51 4.67
N LEU A 275 8.33 -12.78 4.19
CA LEU A 275 8.01 -14.05 3.52
C LEU A 275 8.22 -14.01 2.01
N ALA A 276 8.14 -12.82 1.40
CA ALA A 276 8.47 -12.57 -0.01
C ALA A 276 7.84 -13.54 -1.04
N SER A 277 6.65 -14.09 -0.75
CA SER A 277 5.97 -15.02 -1.66
C SER A 277 5.39 -14.29 -2.89
N PRO A 278 5.58 -14.82 -4.11
CA PRO A 278 4.96 -14.26 -5.30
C PRO A 278 3.44 -14.39 -5.27
N ARG A 279 2.78 -13.74 -6.21
CA ARG A 279 1.33 -13.84 -6.44
C ARG A 279 1.05 -14.81 -7.60
N PRO A 280 -0.13 -15.45 -7.65
CA PRO A 280 -0.49 -16.40 -8.71
C PRO A 280 -0.28 -15.85 -10.11
N PHE A 281 -0.68 -14.59 -10.33
CA PHE A 281 -0.59 -13.96 -11.63
C PHE A 281 0.81 -13.57 -12.10
N TYR A 282 1.81 -13.57 -11.21
CA TYR A 282 3.19 -13.42 -11.67
C TYR A 282 3.64 -14.66 -12.46
N ILE A 283 2.98 -15.81 -12.24
CA ILE A 283 3.26 -17.08 -12.91
C ILE A 283 2.27 -17.29 -14.06
N TRP A 284 0.97 -17.14 -13.80
CA TRP A 284 -0.11 -17.22 -14.81
C TRP A 284 -0.90 -15.91 -14.89
N PRO A 285 -0.48 -14.94 -15.72
CA PRO A 285 -1.12 -13.63 -15.81
C PRO A 285 -2.62 -13.66 -16.10
N GLU A 286 -3.08 -14.67 -16.84
CA GLU A 286 -4.50 -14.93 -17.14
C GLU A 286 -5.40 -15.10 -15.92
N LEU A 287 -4.84 -15.45 -14.75
CA LEU A 287 -5.61 -15.59 -13.52
C LEU A 287 -6.02 -14.25 -12.92
N GLN A 288 -5.26 -13.19 -13.18
CA GLN A 288 -5.47 -11.91 -12.53
C GLN A 288 -6.83 -11.33 -13.00
N GLN A 289 -7.73 -10.98 -12.07
CA GLN A 289 -8.96 -10.21 -12.36
C GLN A 289 -9.07 -8.83 -11.69
N THR A 290 -8.15 -8.46 -10.80
CA THR A 290 -8.01 -7.07 -10.31
C THR A 290 -6.56 -6.62 -10.23
N ALA A 291 -6.33 -5.31 -10.29
CA ALA A 291 -5.00 -4.73 -10.15
C ALA A 291 -4.44 -4.98 -8.73
N ALA A 292 -3.27 -5.62 -8.65
CA ALA A 292 -2.54 -5.83 -7.41
C ALA A 292 -1.03 -5.75 -7.62
N SER A 293 -0.29 -5.33 -6.59
CA SER A 293 1.18 -5.26 -6.61
C SER A 293 1.81 -5.79 -5.32
N GLY A 294 3.12 -6.04 -5.40
CA GLY A 294 3.96 -6.54 -4.33
C GLY A 294 3.67 -7.98 -3.91
N PHE A 295 4.28 -8.42 -2.81
CA PHE A 295 4.18 -9.80 -2.35
C PHE A 295 2.76 -10.21 -1.91
N GLY A 296 2.48 -11.51 -2.09
CA GLY A 296 1.19 -12.15 -1.85
C GLY A 296 0.94 -12.51 -0.39
N LEU A 297 1.91 -13.16 0.26
CA LEU A 297 1.73 -13.81 1.56
C LEU A 297 2.04 -12.87 2.74
N PRO A 298 1.15 -12.64 3.72
CA PRO A 298 -0.26 -13.04 3.75
C PRO A 298 -1.18 -12.09 2.98
N SER A 299 -2.41 -12.55 2.69
CA SER A 299 -3.47 -11.70 2.12
C SER A 299 -3.86 -10.59 3.09
N GLY A 300 -3.43 -9.36 2.79
CA GLY A 300 -3.74 -8.19 3.62
C GLY A 300 -5.24 -7.85 3.68
N HIS A 301 -6.01 -8.12 2.63
CA HIS A 301 -7.46 -7.93 2.65
C HIS A 301 -8.16 -8.95 3.55
N THR A 302 -7.78 -10.22 3.45
CA THR A 302 -8.31 -11.28 4.33
C THR A 302 -7.96 -11.01 5.78
N LEU A 303 -6.71 -10.61 6.05
CA LEU A 303 -6.25 -10.25 7.40
C LEU A 303 -7.03 -9.05 7.96
N MET A 304 -7.16 -7.96 7.18
CA MET A 304 -7.92 -6.76 7.58
C MET A 304 -9.40 -7.09 7.84
N ALA A 305 -10.05 -7.80 6.93
CA ALA A 305 -11.45 -8.17 7.08
C ALA A 305 -11.68 -9.09 8.28
N THR A 306 -10.79 -10.05 8.53
CA THR A 306 -10.84 -10.92 9.72
C THR A 306 -10.86 -10.08 10.99
N VAL A 307 -9.99 -9.07 11.06
CA VAL A 307 -9.92 -8.15 12.20
C VAL A 307 -11.16 -7.27 12.31
N LEU A 308 -11.59 -6.63 11.23
CA LEU A 308 -12.74 -5.72 11.24
C LEU A 308 -14.06 -6.46 11.53
N TRP A 309 -14.31 -7.59 10.87
CA TRP A 309 -15.50 -8.40 11.13
C TRP A 309 -15.46 -9.03 12.52
N GLY A 310 -14.29 -9.51 12.98
CA GLY A 310 -14.14 -10.08 14.31
C GLY A 310 -14.41 -9.05 15.42
N LEU A 311 -13.85 -7.84 15.29
CA LEU A 311 -14.10 -6.75 16.22
C LEU A 311 -15.54 -6.24 16.14
N LEU A 312 -16.14 -6.19 14.95
CA LEU A 312 -17.56 -5.85 14.80
C LEU A 312 -18.42 -6.90 15.50
N TRP A 313 -18.23 -8.19 15.24
CA TRP A 313 -18.96 -9.29 15.90
C TRP A 313 -18.87 -9.20 17.42
N TYR A 314 -17.68 -8.94 17.97
CA TYR A 314 -17.49 -8.81 19.42
C TYR A 314 -18.25 -7.60 20.01
N ASN A 315 -18.22 -6.45 19.31
CA ASN A 315 -18.80 -5.18 19.76
C ASN A 315 -20.27 -4.97 19.38
N LEU A 316 -20.79 -5.74 18.42
CA LEU A 316 -22.14 -5.59 17.86
C LEU A 316 -23.25 -5.68 18.92
N PRO A 317 -23.28 -6.64 19.85
CA PRO A 317 -24.34 -6.66 20.86
C PRO A 317 -24.25 -5.49 21.85
N LEU A 318 -23.06 -4.94 22.12
CA LEU A 318 -22.92 -3.71 22.92
C LEU A 318 -23.46 -2.49 22.17
N LEU A 319 -23.27 -2.47 20.86
CA LEU A 319 -23.84 -1.46 19.97
C LEU A 319 -25.36 -1.56 19.95
N ILE A 320 -25.93 -2.76 19.78
CA ILE A 320 -27.38 -2.97 19.75
C ILE A 320 -28.00 -2.61 21.10
N HIS A 321 -27.41 -3.01 22.24
CA HIS A 321 -27.91 -2.65 23.57
C HIS A 321 -28.04 -1.14 23.77
N ARG A 322 -27.06 -0.36 23.26
CA ARG A 322 -27.12 1.11 23.27
C ARG A 322 -28.36 1.66 22.56
N TYR A 323 -28.88 0.97 21.55
CA TYR A 323 -30.04 1.38 20.76
C TYR A 323 -31.34 0.62 21.13
N ARG A 324 -31.25 -0.52 21.83
CA ARG A 324 -32.38 -1.35 22.28
C ARG A 324 -32.07 -2.00 23.65
N PRO A 325 -32.40 -1.31 24.76
CA PRO A 325 -32.05 -1.74 26.11
C PRO A 325 -32.77 -3.02 26.59
N HIS A 326 -33.84 -3.47 25.91
CA HIS A 326 -34.57 -4.71 26.25
C HIS A 326 -34.01 -5.98 25.58
N PHE A 327 -32.93 -5.89 24.80
CA PHE A 327 -32.39 -7.01 23.98
C PHE A 327 -31.40 -7.94 24.73
N THR A 328 -31.29 -7.80 26.04
CA THR A 328 -30.13 -8.21 26.85
C THR A 328 -30.48 -9.25 27.91
N LEU A 329 -30.56 -10.53 27.54
CA LEU A 329 -30.43 -11.59 28.55
C LEU A 329 -29.36 -12.65 28.28
N ASN A 330 -28.72 -12.67 27.11
CA ASN A 330 -27.55 -13.52 26.94
C ASN A 330 -26.59 -13.03 25.82
N LEU A 331 -25.67 -12.12 26.17
CA LEU A 331 -24.61 -11.63 25.26
C LEU A 331 -23.79 -12.78 24.65
N ILE A 332 -23.53 -13.81 25.45
CA ILE A 332 -22.82 -15.02 25.01
C ILE A 332 -23.66 -15.76 23.98
N ALA A 333 -24.96 -15.97 24.24
CA ALA A 333 -25.83 -16.62 23.26
C ALA A 333 -25.97 -15.82 21.95
N PHE A 334 -26.01 -14.48 22.01
CA PHE A 334 -26.03 -13.66 20.79
C PHE A 334 -24.75 -13.84 19.97
N ARG A 335 -23.59 -13.79 20.62
CA ARG A 335 -22.29 -13.99 19.97
C ARG A 335 -22.19 -15.39 19.35
N LEU A 336 -22.62 -16.43 20.07
CA LEU A 336 -22.65 -17.80 19.56
C LEU A 336 -23.60 -17.95 18.37
N LYS A 337 -24.80 -17.35 18.43
CA LYS A 337 -25.78 -17.38 17.31
C LYS A 337 -25.29 -16.63 16.06
N THR A 338 -24.48 -15.59 16.23
CA THR A 338 -23.97 -14.77 15.11
C THR A 338 -22.58 -15.20 14.62
N LEU A 339 -21.92 -16.14 15.31
CA LEU A 339 -20.61 -16.67 14.93
C LEU A 339 -20.60 -17.31 13.52
N PRO A 340 -21.61 -18.08 13.09
CA PRO A 340 -21.64 -18.61 11.71
C PRO A 340 -21.62 -17.51 10.66
N LEU A 341 -22.31 -16.39 10.90
CA LEU A 341 -22.33 -15.25 9.97
C LEU A 341 -20.95 -14.59 9.86
N LEU A 342 -20.23 -14.46 10.98
CA LEU A 342 -18.84 -13.99 10.99
C LEU A 342 -17.95 -14.90 10.14
N ILE A 343 -18.04 -16.21 10.34
CA ILE A 343 -17.25 -17.20 9.59
C ILE A 343 -17.56 -17.09 8.10
N ILE A 344 -18.84 -17.02 7.72
CA ILE A 344 -19.25 -16.83 6.32
C ILE A 344 -18.66 -15.54 5.73
N ALA A 345 -18.72 -14.42 6.45
CA ALA A 345 -18.20 -13.15 5.98
C ALA A 345 -16.68 -13.18 5.72
N ILE A 346 -15.92 -13.79 6.62
CA ILE A 346 -14.46 -13.93 6.49
C ILE A 346 -14.12 -14.90 5.35
N SER A 347 -14.83 -16.03 5.25
CA SER A 347 -14.64 -17.01 4.18
C SER A 347 -14.94 -16.42 2.81
N LEU A 348 -16.02 -15.64 2.67
CA LEU A 348 -16.35 -14.96 1.41
C LEU A 348 -15.29 -13.93 1.02
N GLN A 349 -14.70 -13.20 1.97
CA GLN A 349 -13.56 -12.33 1.70
C GLN A 349 -12.32 -13.12 1.25
N ALA A 350 -12.04 -14.29 1.83
CA ALA A 350 -10.92 -15.14 1.40
C ALA A 350 -11.14 -15.66 -0.02
N ILE A 351 -12.33 -16.21 -0.29
CA ILE A 351 -12.75 -16.67 -1.62
C ILE A 351 -12.67 -15.54 -2.63
N ALA A 352 -13.04 -14.31 -2.27
CA ALA A 352 -12.91 -13.15 -3.14
C ALA A 352 -11.48 -12.95 -3.65
N ARG A 353 -10.47 -13.10 -2.79
CA ARG A 353 -9.06 -12.89 -3.17
C ARG A 353 -8.50 -14.01 -4.06
N ILE A 354 -9.00 -15.23 -3.85
CA ILE A 354 -8.69 -16.41 -4.68
C ILE A 354 -9.37 -16.27 -6.06
N TRP A 355 -10.67 -15.93 -6.08
CA TRP A 355 -11.44 -15.65 -7.30
C TRP A 355 -10.77 -14.58 -8.15
N LEU A 356 -10.31 -13.50 -7.53
CA LEU A 356 -9.64 -12.40 -8.24
C LEU A 356 -8.23 -12.77 -8.74
N GLY A 357 -7.72 -13.97 -8.43
CA GLY A 357 -6.42 -14.51 -8.88
C GLY A 357 -5.22 -13.72 -8.38
N VAL A 358 -5.39 -12.97 -7.30
CA VAL A 358 -4.39 -12.05 -6.74
C VAL A 358 -3.67 -12.63 -5.52
N HIS A 359 -4.14 -13.77 -5.00
CA HIS A 359 -3.58 -14.48 -3.85
C HIS A 359 -3.78 -15.98 -3.99
N PHE A 360 -2.83 -16.74 -3.46
CA PHE A 360 -2.96 -18.19 -3.27
C PHE A 360 -3.95 -18.51 -2.13
N ILE A 361 -4.37 -19.78 -2.03
CA ILE A 361 -5.24 -20.23 -0.93
C ILE A 361 -4.49 -20.10 0.40
N SER A 362 -3.23 -20.53 0.42
CA SER A 362 -2.24 -20.40 1.50
C SER A 362 -2.08 -18.95 1.98
N ASP A 363 -2.03 -17.97 1.06
CA ASP A 363 -1.99 -16.54 1.40
C ASP A 363 -3.19 -16.13 2.24
N THR A 364 -4.39 -16.60 1.87
CA THR A 364 -5.63 -16.26 2.57
C THR A 364 -5.76 -16.98 3.90
N LEU A 365 -5.32 -18.25 3.99
CA LEU A 365 -5.31 -19.02 5.23
C LEU A 365 -4.35 -18.43 6.27
N LEU A 366 -3.16 -17.99 5.85
CA LEU A 366 -2.24 -17.31 6.76
C LEU A 366 -2.80 -15.96 7.20
N GLY A 367 -3.43 -15.21 6.28
CA GLY A 367 -4.12 -13.96 6.60
C GLY A 367 -5.23 -14.13 7.64
N LEU A 368 -6.02 -15.20 7.52
CA LEU A 368 -7.06 -15.58 8.48
C LEU A 368 -6.46 -15.97 9.83
N SER A 369 -5.39 -16.76 9.83
CA SER A 369 -4.73 -17.25 11.05
C SER A 369 -4.15 -16.09 11.86
N VAL A 370 -3.36 -15.22 11.21
CA VAL A 370 -2.79 -14.03 11.85
C VAL A 370 -3.89 -13.06 12.27
N GLY A 371 -4.89 -12.85 11.41
CA GLY A 371 -6.04 -12.00 11.72
C GLY A 371 -6.78 -12.48 12.97
N SER A 372 -6.98 -13.79 13.14
CA SER A 372 -7.66 -14.38 14.29
C SER A 372 -6.87 -14.17 15.59
N VAL A 373 -5.53 -14.32 15.54
CA VAL A 373 -4.65 -14.00 16.67
C VAL A 373 -4.77 -12.52 17.04
N LEU A 374 -4.77 -11.61 16.05
CA LEU A 374 -4.93 -10.18 16.29
C LEU A 374 -6.31 -9.83 16.87
N VAL A 375 -7.38 -10.46 16.41
CA VAL A 375 -8.72 -10.31 16.99
C VAL A 375 -8.71 -10.69 18.47
N ALA A 376 -8.13 -11.83 18.82
CA ALA A 376 -8.03 -12.28 20.20
C ALA A 376 -7.24 -11.28 21.07
N LEU A 377 -6.10 -10.78 20.56
CA LEU A 377 -5.29 -9.77 21.25
C LEU A 377 -6.03 -8.44 21.44
N PHE A 378 -6.74 -7.95 20.43
CA PHE A 378 -7.51 -6.71 20.52
C PHE A 378 -8.72 -6.85 21.46
N ILE A 379 -9.40 -8.00 21.45
CA ILE A 379 -10.48 -8.29 22.39
C ILE A 379 -9.96 -8.34 23.82
N TRP A 380 -8.84 -9.03 24.05
CA TRP A 380 -8.19 -9.07 25.36
C TRP A 380 -7.78 -7.68 25.83
N TRP A 381 -7.17 -6.89 24.95
CA TRP A 381 -6.78 -5.50 25.23
C TRP A 381 -7.99 -4.63 25.57
N GLN A 382 -9.09 -4.76 24.84
CA GLN A 382 -10.35 -4.08 25.12
C GLN A 382 -10.95 -4.51 26.47
N GLY A 383 -10.95 -5.81 26.76
CA GLY A 383 -11.47 -6.39 28.00
C GLY A 383 -10.70 -5.98 29.26
N SER A 384 -9.40 -5.70 29.14
CA SER A 384 -8.57 -5.18 30.24
C SER A 384 -8.98 -3.77 30.71
N GLY A 385 -9.78 -3.03 29.93
CA GLY A 385 -10.12 -1.63 30.18
C GLY A 385 -8.98 -0.64 29.87
N LEU A 386 -7.76 -1.13 29.63
CA LEU A 386 -6.59 -0.30 29.35
C LEU A 386 -6.59 0.26 27.92
N ALA A 387 -7.23 -0.42 26.95
CA ALA A 387 -7.21 0.00 25.55
C ALA A 387 -7.60 1.45 25.33
N TYR A 388 -8.73 1.86 25.92
CA TYR A 388 -9.23 3.22 25.78
C TYR A 388 -8.36 4.25 26.50
N GLN A 389 -7.64 3.85 27.55
CA GLN A 389 -6.69 4.72 28.25
C GLN A 389 -5.41 4.90 27.42
N HIS A 390 -4.88 3.80 26.89
CA HIS A 390 -3.68 3.78 26.06
C HIS A 390 -3.85 4.63 24.80
N VAL A 391 -4.92 4.44 24.02
CA VAL A 391 -5.11 5.19 22.77
C VAL A 391 -5.34 6.69 22.98
N ARG A 392 -5.75 7.11 24.19
CA ARG A 392 -5.84 8.53 24.58
C ARG A 392 -4.53 9.08 25.15
N ASN A 393 -3.53 8.25 25.38
CA ASN A 393 -2.20 8.68 25.80
C ASN A 393 -1.31 8.86 24.56
N TRP A 394 -0.76 10.06 24.37
CA TRP A 394 0.19 10.34 23.28
C TRP A 394 1.44 9.44 23.33
N GLN A 395 1.87 8.99 24.53
CA GLN A 395 3.05 8.11 24.68
C GLN A 395 2.84 6.75 24.00
N TYR A 396 1.61 6.24 23.98
CA TYR A 396 1.28 5.01 23.28
C TYR A 396 1.55 5.17 21.77
N TRP A 397 1.12 6.29 21.19
CA TRP A 397 1.35 6.59 19.78
C TRP A 397 2.84 6.82 19.47
N MET A 398 3.59 7.46 20.37
CA MET A 398 5.05 7.57 20.23
C MET A 398 5.74 6.21 20.25
N LEU A 399 5.34 5.31 21.15
CA LEU A 399 5.88 3.95 21.19
C LEU A 399 5.57 3.20 19.89
N LEU A 400 4.33 3.31 19.40
CA LEU A 400 3.95 2.72 18.11
C LEU A 400 4.77 3.32 16.96
N SER A 401 5.00 4.63 16.94
CA SER A 401 5.91 5.28 15.97
C SER A 401 7.32 4.73 16.06
N ALA A 402 7.87 4.51 17.26
CA ALA A 402 9.20 3.93 17.43
C ALA A 402 9.28 2.51 16.85
N ILE A 403 8.27 1.67 17.08
CA ILE A 403 8.17 0.33 16.50
C ILE A 403 8.12 0.39 14.97
N VAL A 404 7.30 1.29 14.41
CA VAL A 404 7.20 1.47 12.96
C VAL A 404 8.51 2.01 12.38
N ALA A 405 9.21 2.89 13.09
CA ALA A 405 10.50 3.45 12.66
C ALA A 405 11.60 2.38 12.54
N VAL A 406 11.62 1.39 13.44
CA VAL A 406 12.50 0.21 13.29
C VAL A 406 12.19 -0.53 12.00
N GLY A 407 10.91 -0.76 11.71
CA GLY A 407 10.46 -1.36 10.45
C GLY A 407 10.93 -0.57 9.22
N VAL A 408 10.70 0.75 9.21
CA VAL A 408 11.15 1.65 8.14
C VAL A 408 12.66 1.56 7.91
N SER A 409 13.44 1.55 8.99
CA SER A 409 14.90 1.52 8.92
C SER A 409 15.42 0.22 8.29
N TYR A 410 14.74 -0.89 8.55
CA TYR A 410 15.13 -2.21 8.04
C TYR A 410 14.61 -2.47 6.62
N PHE A 411 13.32 -2.22 6.37
CA PHE A 411 12.68 -2.62 5.11
C PHE A 411 12.71 -1.54 4.03
N GLN A 412 12.78 -0.26 4.41
CA GLN A 412 12.90 0.89 3.50
C GLN A 412 11.78 0.98 2.45
N VAL A 413 10.55 0.58 2.81
CA VAL A 413 9.39 0.66 1.90
C VAL A 413 8.55 1.92 2.13
N PRO A 414 7.99 2.55 1.07
CA PRO A 414 7.19 3.78 1.19
C PRO A 414 5.98 3.65 2.11
N GLN A 415 5.31 2.49 2.08
CA GLN A 415 4.12 2.24 2.90
C GLN A 415 4.40 2.39 4.40
N GLN A 416 5.57 1.96 4.88
CA GLN A 416 5.93 2.07 6.29
C GLN A 416 6.29 3.52 6.67
N VAL A 417 6.86 4.31 5.75
CA VAL A 417 7.07 5.75 5.94
C VAL A 417 5.75 6.47 6.16
N TYR A 418 4.72 6.16 5.36
CA TYR A 418 3.38 6.71 5.53
C TYR A 418 2.75 6.33 6.88
N LEU A 419 2.95 5.10 7.35
CA LEU A 419 2.48 4.66 8.68
C LEU A 419 3.22 5.38 9.81
N LEU A 420 4.53 5.59 9.67
CA LEU A 420 5.34 6.34 10.64
C LEU A 420 4.82 7.78 10.76
N ALA A 421 4.60 8.45 9.63
CA ALA A 421 4.05 9.80 9.61
C ALA A 421 2.64 9.85 10.23
N CYS A 422 1.79 8.87 9.93
CA CYS A 422 0.45 8.75 10.50
C CYS A 422 0.49 8.63 12.04
N THR A 423 1.36 7.76 12.57
CA THR A 423 1.47 7.54 14.03
C THR A 423 2.10 8.73 14.76
N LEU A 424 3.11 9.39 14.17
CA LEU A 424 3.70 10.60 14.72
C LEU A 424 2.71 11.77 14.74
N ALA A 425 1.92 11.92 13.67
CA ALA A 425 0.84 12.90 13.60
C ALA A 425 -0.23 12.60 14.65
N MET A 426 -0.60 11.32 14.83
CA MET A 426 -1.56 10.91 15.85
C MET A 426 -1.05 11.24 17.27
N SER A 427 0.22 10.96 17.56
CA SER A 427 0.87 11.32 18.82
C SER A 427 0.79 12.82 19.09
N ALA A 428 1.17 13.64 18.11
CA ALA A 428 1.11 15.10 18.21
C ALA A 428 -0.34 15.59 18.42
N ALA A 429 -1.29 15.06 17.64
CA ALA A 429 -2.69 15.43 17.72
C ALA A 429 -3.31 15.07 19.07
N VAL A 430 -3.01 13.89 19.61
CA VAL A 430 -3.48 13.45 20.93
C VAL A 430 -2.81 14.26 22.05
N PHE A 431 -1.53 14.64 21.89
CA PHE A 431 -0.83 15.52 22.82
C PHE A 431 -1.48 16.92 22.87
N ILE A 432 -1.80 17.51 21.72
CA ILE A 432 -2.43 18.84 21.61
C ILE A 432 -3.89 18.79 22.07
N GLY A 433 -4.62 17.75 21.66
CA GLY A 433 -6.04 17.54 21.93
C GLY A 433 -6.36 17.04 23.35
N ARG A 434 -5.43 17.15 24.30
CA ARG A 434 -5.66 16.72 25.69
C ARG A 434 -6.80 17.51 26.32
N GLY A 435 -7.74 16.80 26.92
CA GLY A 435 -8.86 17.40 27.63
C GLY A 435 -9.99 16.43 27.90
N ARG A 436 -10.97 16.87 28.68
CA ARG A 436 -12.23 16.13 28.85
C ARG A 436 -13.10 16.33 27.61
N SER A 437 -13.65 15.24 27.11
CA SER A 437 -14.54 15.23 25.94
C SER A 437 -15.94 14.80 26.39
N ARG A 438 -16.97 15.41 25.79
CA ARG A 438 -18.37 14.96 25.83
C ARG A 438 -18.46 13.55 25.28
N GLN A 439 -19.39 12.77 25.81
CA GLN A 439 -19.69 11.44 25.27
C GLN A 439 -20.57 11.49 24.02
N THR A 440 -21.37 12.55 23.84
CA THR A 440 -22.29 12.72 22.71
C THR A 440 -22.39 14.18 22.26
N ILE A 441 -22.64 14.36 20.96
CA ILE A 441 -22.92 15.64 20.29
C ILE A 441 -24.27 15.54 19.56
N THR A 442 -24.90 16.68 19.27
CA THR A 442 -26.22 16.73 18.61
C THR A 442 -26.16 16.20 17.18
N TYR A 443 -27.29 15.80 16.61
CA TYR A 443 -27.35 15.34 15.22
C TYR A 443 -26.83 16.39 14.22
N THR A 444 -27.17 17.66 14.43
CA THR A 444 -26.67 18.77 13.60
C THR A 444 -25.16 18.93 13.70
N GLN A 445 -24.57 18.74 14.88
CA GLN A 445 -23.11 18.75 15.08
C GLN A 445 -22.45 17.54 14.40
N LYS A 446 -23.09 16.35 14.45
CA LYS A 446 -22.61 15.16 13.75
C LYS A 446 -22.55 15.36 12.24
N LEU A 447 -23.62 15.89 11.64
CA LEU A 447 -23.69 16.17 10.21
C LEU A 447 -22.63 17.20 9.81
N LYS A 448 -22.49 18.30 10.55
CA LYS A 448 -21.45 19.31 10.32
C LYS A 448 -20.06 18.70 10.39
N LEU A 449 -19.77 17.90 11.42
CA LEU A 449 -18.47 17.22 11.55
C LEU A 449 -18.22 16.29 10.37
N ALA A 450 -19.20 15.49 9.96
CA ALA A 450 -19.07 14.56 8.84
C ALA A 450 -18.72 15.29 7.52
N VAL A 451 -19.47 16.34 7.19
CA VAL A 451 -19.26 17.14 5.97
C VAL A 451 -17.88 17.79 5.99
N VAL A 452 -17.46 18.36 7.12
CA VAL A 452 -16.17 19.04 7.18
C VAL A 452 -15.01 18.05 7.14
N LEU A 453 -15.11 16.89 7.81
CA LEU A 453 -14.08 15.85 7.73
C LEU A 453 -13.94 15.31 6.30
N LEU A 454 -15.06 14.97 5.66
CA LEU A 454 -15.07 14.48 4.29
C LEU A 454 -14.50 15.54 3.32
N GLY A 455 -14.97 16.78 3.42
CA GLY A 455 -14.47 17.89 2.61
C GLY A 455 -12.97 18.15 2.81
N SER A 456 -12.48 18.08 4.05
CA SER A 456 -11.06 18.25 4.36
C SER A 456 -10.20 17.14 3.76
N VAL A 457 -10.62 15.88 3.89
CA VAL A 457 -9.90 14.73 3.32
C VAL A 457 -9.84 14.82 1.80
N LEU A 458 -10.95 15.16 1.14
CA LEU A 458 -11.02 15.32 -0.31
C LEU A 458 -10.16 16.51 -0.79
N ALA A 459 -10.23 17.65 -0.11
CA ALA A 459 -9.44 18.83 -0.46
C ALA A 459 -7.93 18.59 -0.30
N ILE A 460 -7.50 17.98 0.81
CA ILE A 460 -6.09 17.64 1.04
C ILE A 460 -5.61 16.61 0.01
N GLY A 461 -6.43 15.60 -0.28
CA GLY A 461 -6.12 14.59 -1.31
C GLY A 461 -5.94 15.20 -2.69
N PHE A 462 -6.87 16.07 -3.10
CA PHE A 462 -6.82 16.77 -4.39
C PHE A 462 -5.59 17.70 -4.49
N LEU A 463 -5.33 18.48 -3.45
CA LEU A 463 -4.17 19.37 -3.40
C LEU A 463 -2.86 18.57 -3.47
N SER A 464 -2.79 17.44 -2.74
CA SER A 464 -1.65 16.53 -2.80
C SER A 464 -1.43 15.95 -4.20
N SER A 465 -2.49 15.56 -4.92
CA SER A 465 -2.34 15.07 -6.30
C SER A 465 -1.81 16.14 -7.24
N LEU A 466 -2.31 17.38 -7.13
CA LEU A 466 -1.84 18.50 -7.95
C LEU A 466 -0.34 18.75 -7.74
N PHE A 467 0.13 18.77 -6.50
CA PHE A 467 1.56 18.94 -6.21
C PHE A 467 2.42 17.77 -6.70
N VAL A 468 1.92 16.54 -6.62
CA VAL A 468 2.65 15.36 -7.13
C VAL A 468 2.85 15.45 -8.63
N ASP A 469 1.88 15.98 -9.38
CA ASP A 469 2.00 16.12 -10.83
C ASP A 469 3.01 17.19 -11.27
N LEU A 470 3.29 18.17 -10.41
CA LEU A 470 4.24 19.26 -10.67
C LEU A 470 5.71 18.87 -10.41
N VAL A 471 5.97 17.73 -9.77
CA VAL A 471 7.31 17.38 -9.27
C VAL A 471 7.83 16.09 -9.90
N ILE A 472 9.10 16.12 -10.31
CA ILE A 472 9.77 14.96 -10.94
C ILE A 472 10.55 14.12 -9.92
N SER A 473 11.02 14.72 -8.81
CA SER A 473 11.83 14.02 -7.80
C SER A 473 11.01 13.02 -6.97
N THR A 474 11.50 11.78 -6.84
CA THR A 474 10.84 10.72 -6.05
C THR A 474 10.75 11.12 -4.59
N VAL A 475 11.83 11.68 -4.06
CA VAL A 475 11.94 12.12 -2.67
C VAL A 475 10.92 13.21 -2.38
N ALA A 476 10.79 14.17 -3.29
CA ALA A 476 9.81 15.24 -3.14
C ALA A 476 8.36 14.73 -3.24
N ILE A 477 8.07 13.78 -4.15
CA ILE A 477 6.74 13.10 -4.20
C ILE A 477 6.45 12.39 -2.88
N LEU A 478 7.41 11.64 -2.33
CA LEU A 478 7.28 10.95 -1.06
C LEU A 478 7.02 11.94 0.08
N LEU A 479 7.73 13.07 0.13
CA LEU A 479 7.54 14.13 1.12
C LEU A 479 6.16 14.78 1.01
N ILE A 480 5.68 15.12 -0.19
CA ILE A 480 4.35 15.70 -0.40
C ILE A 480 3.27 14.75 0.13
N LYS A 481 3.34 13.46 -0.25
CA LYS A 481 2.39 12.44 0.22
C LYS A 481 2.44 12.27 1.73
N THR A 482 3.64 12.28 2.32
CA THR A 482 3.85 12.17 3.76
C THR A 482 3.28 13.37 4.52
N LEU A 483 3.53 14.58 4.03
CA LEU A 483 2.99 15.82 4.61
C LEU A 483 1.45 15.85 4.52
N ALA A 484 0.89 15.44 3.39
CA ALA A 484 -0.56 15.35 3.22
C ALA A 484 -1.20 14.42 4.27
N ILE A 485 -0.56 13.27 4.57
CA ILE A 485 -1.00 12.36 5.63
C ILE A 485 -0.93 13.01 7.00
N VAL A 486 0.17 13.70 7.33
CA VAL A 486 0.32 14.40 8.61
C VAL A 486 -0.79 15.44 8.80
N VAL A 487 -0.99 16.30 7.79
CA VAL A 487 -2.04 17.34 7.82
C VAL A 487 -3.43 16.70 7.96
N MET A 488 -3.72 15.65 7.17
CA MET A 488 -5.00 14.96 7.21
C MET A 488 -5.30 14.36 8.59
N VAL A 489 -4.33 13.66 9.20
CA VAL A 489 -4.49 13.08 10.54
C VAL A 489 -4.69 14.18 11.58
N MET A 490 -3.87 15.24 11.54
CA MET A 490 -3.97 16.36 12.47
C MET A 490 -5.34 17.03 12.41
N VAL A 491 -5.82 17.35 11.19
CA VAL A 491 -7.15 17.94 10.99
C VAL A 491 -8.23 17.01 11.52
N CYS A 492 -8.25 15.74 11.11
CA CYS A 492 -9.28 14.79 11.53
C CYS A 492 -9.37 14.65 13.04
N VAL A 493 -8.23 14.49 13.73
CA VAL A 493 -8.20 14.29 15.18
C VAL A 493 -8.57 15.57 15.92
N LEU A 494 -7.96 16.71 15.58
CA LEU A 494 -8.19 17.97 16.29
C LEU A 494 -9.62 18.49 16.10
N MET A 495 -10.19 18.36 14.90
CA MET A 495 -11.58 18.77 14.65
C MET A 495 -12.58 17.88 15.39
N THR A 496 -12.31 16.58 15.47
CA THR A 496 -13.13 15.66 16.27
C THR A 496 -13.04 16.01 17.74
N VAL A 497 -11.83 16.22 18.28
CA VAL A 497 -11.63 16.65 19.68
C VAL A 497 -12.35 17.96 19.96
N HIS A 498 -12.25 18.94 19.08
CA HIS A 498 -12.92 20.23 19.22
C HIS A 498 -14.45 20.08 19.27
N SER A 499 -15.01 19.31 18.34
CA SER A 499 -16.46 19.08 18.26
C SER A 499 -17.01 18.37 19.49
N TYR A 500 -16.22 17.45 20.06
CA TYR A 500 -16.57 16.71 21.27
C TYR A 500 -16.05 17.37 22.56
N ARG A 501 -15.52 18.59 22.56
CA ARG A 501 -14.97 19.21 23.78
C ARG A 501 -16.10 19.59 24.75
N LEU A 502 -15.92 19.33 26.05
CA LEU A 502 -16.78 19.94 27.07
C LEU A 502 -16.51 21.45 27.06
N LYS A 503 -17.58 22.26 26.97
CA LYS A 503 -17.46 23.72 27.04
C LYS A 503 -17.34 24.11 28.50
#